data_AF-A0A7J6SDG3-F1
#
_entry.id   AF-A0A7J6SDG3-F1
#
_cell.length_a   1.000
_cell.length_b   1.000
_cell.length_c   1.000
_cell.angle_alpha   90.00
_cell.angle_beta   90.00
_cell.angle_gamma   90.00
#
_symmetry.space_group_name_H-M   'P 1'
#
loop_
_entity.id
_entity.type
_entity.pdbx_description
1 polymer ?
#
loop_
_entity_poly.entity_id
_entity_poly.type
_entity_poly.pdbx_seq_one_letter_code
_entity_poly.pdbx_strand_id
1 'polypeptide(L)'
;MYLEEDFFDSWEELASKTNWKDDKVLMLSLFAKRSPDEALRAFNSLVWDGHQRFVVFAARLGRYLKEYNRSLPEGQRMSAESMGRQIFDRCVAVAPEGAQQELRKQQDHSIRAICSIVDDYSPGTATKDGRMISRPPVTAESQPLAAEISKALQSVLAPMMENLAGITQRLDSQQRFGKGNGGKGRGRGGCGNCGGAHSALACPNKAFDSGCFKCGQTGHLARNCPSRSKPPSPGN
;
A
#
# COMPACT_ATOMS: atom_id res chain seq x y z
N MET A 1 -52.30 -7.84 2.40
CA MET A 1 -52.21 -7.11 1.12
C MET A 1 -50.76 -6.67 0.99
N TYR A 2 -49.98 -7.31 0.12
CA TYR A 2 -48.51 -7.19 0.11
C TYR A 2 -47.96 -6.36 -1.07
N LEU A 3 -48.84 -5.79 -1.89
CA LEU A 3 -48.52 -4.89 -3.00
C LEU A 3 -49.34 -3.61 -2.80
N GLU A 4 -48.70 -2.45 -2.94
CA GLU A 4 -49.41 -1.16 -3.08
C GLU A 4 -50.16 -1.13 -4.42
N GLU A 5 -51.29 -0.40 -4.48
CA GLU A 5 -52.29 -0.51 -5.56
C GLU A 5 -51.67 -0.42 -6.97
N ASP A 6 -50.83 0.59 -7.25
CA ASP A 6 -50.17 0.77 -8.56
C ASP A 6 -49.32 -0.44 -9.01
N PHE A 7 -48.68 -1.12 -8.05
CA PHE A 7 -47.83 -2.29 -8.35
C PHE A 7 -48.66 -3.55 -8.54
N PHE A 8 -49.76 -3.67 -7.79
CA PHE A 8 -50.69 -4.78 -7.95
C PHE A 8 -51.40 -4.70 -9.30
N ASP A 9 -51.92 -3.54 -9.67
CA ASP A 9 -52.63 -3.31 -10.93
C ASP A 9 -51.72 -3.58 -12.13
N SER A 10 -50.49 -3.08 -12.07
CA SER A 10 -49.47 -3.32 -13.11
C SER A 10 -49.13 -4.81 -13.27
N TRP A 11 -49.03 -5.55 -12.17
CA TRP A 11 -48.80 -7.00 -12.23
C TRP A 11 -50.05 -7.75 -12.73
N GLU A 12 -51.23 -7.36 -12.27
CA GLU A 12 -52.48 -8.01 -12.64
C GLU A 12 -52.78 -7.90 -14.14
N GLU A 13 -52.40 -6.78 -14.77
CA GLU A 13 -52.60 -6.52 -16.19
C GLU A 13 -51.50 -7.16 -17.08
N LEU A 14 -50.25 -7.16 -16.61
CA LEU A 14 -49.10 -7.62 -17.41
C LEU A 14 -48.72 -9.08 -17.18
N ALA A 15 -49.15 -9.70 -16.07
CA ALA A 15 -48.82 -11.10 -15.77
C ALA A 15 -49.59 -12.04 -16.68
N SER A 16 -48.87 -13.04 -17.20
CA SER A 16 -49.44 -14.10 -18.03
C SER A 16 -50.37 -15.02 -17.23
N LYS A 17 -50.21 -15.09 -15.90
CA LYS A 17 -50.95 -15.93 -14.93
C LYS A 17 -50.91 -17.43 -15.24
N THR A 18 -50.09 -17.82 -16.22
CA THR A 18 -49.99 -19.17 -16.77
C THR A 18 -48.61 -19.75 -16.51
N ASN A 19 -47.57 -18.91 -16.46
CA ASN A 19 -46.22 -19.29 -16.11
C ASN A 19 -45.71 -18.48 -14.90
N TRP A 20 -45.66 -19.15 -13.74
CA TRP A 20 -45.18 -18.53 -12.50
C TRP A 20 -43.74 -18.01 -12.58
N LYS A 21 -42.88 -18.59 -13.46
CA LYS A 21 -41.51 -18.12 -13.63
C LYS A 21 -41.49 -16.74 -14.30
N ASP A 22 -42.30 -16.56 -15.33
CA ASP A 22 -42.39 -15.32 -16.08
C ASP A 22 -43.09 -14.24 -15.24
N ASP A 23 -44.16 -14.62 -14.53
CA ASP A 23 -44.88 -13.72 -13.62
C ASP A 23 -44.02 -13.31 -12.41
N LYS A 24 -43.12 -14.20 -11.94
CA LYS A 24 -42.12 -13.87 -10.91
C LYS A 24 -41.07 -12.90 -11.42
N VAL A 25 -40.61 -13.06 -12.67
CA VAL A 25 -39.64 -12.13 -13.29
C VAL A 25 -40.27 -10.75 -13.46
N LEU A 26 -41.53 -10.69 -13.89
CA LEU A 26 -42.31 -9.45 -13.96
C LEU A 26 -42.51 -8.80 -12.59
N MET A 27 -42.83 -9.57 -11.55
CA MET A 27 -42.91 -9.04 -10.18
C MET A 27 -41.57 -8.44 -9.75
N LEU A 28 -40.48 -9.17 -9.95
CA LEU A 28 -39.16 -8.69 -9.58
C LEU A 28 -38.76 -7.44 -10.38
N SER A 29 -39.18 -7.30 -11.64
CA SER A 29 -38.91 -6.10 -12.44
C SER A 29 -39.74 -4.89 -11.98
N LEU A 30 -40.99 -5.09 -11.54
CA LEU A 30 -41.83 -4.04 -10.94
C LEU A 30 -41.22 -3.52 -9.62
N PHE A 31 -40.67 -4.41 -8.80
CA PHE A 31 -39.97 -4.05 -7.56
C PHE A 31 -38.53 -3.56 -7.75
N ALA A 32 -37.91 -3.82 -8.91
CA ALA A 32 -36.54 -3.38 -9.22
C ALA A 32 -36.42 -1.88 -9.52
N LYS A 33 -37.42 -1.06 -9.14
CA LYS A 33 -37.51 0.40 -9.32
C LYS A 33 -36.41 1.23 -8.66
N ARG A 34 -35.27 0.67 -8.23
CA ARG A 34 -34.03 1.46 -8.28
C ARG A 34 -33.60 1.50 -9.74
N SER A 35 -34.08 2.51 -10.47
CA SER A 35 -33.60 2.71 -11.83
C SER A 35 -32.08 2.88 -11.78
N PRO A 36 -31.32 2.29 -12.72
CA PRO A 36 -29.89 2.55 -12.86
C PRO A 36 -29.56 4.04 -12.70
N ASP A 37 -30.40 4.90 -13.30
CA ASP A 37 -30.28 6.35 -13.27
C ASP A 37 -30.47 6.99 -11.90
N GLU A 38 -31.14 6.33 -10.95
CA GLU A 38 -31.27 6.83 -9.57
C GLU A 38 -29.91 6.83 -8.86
N ALA A 39 -29.12 5.77 -9.02
CA ALA A 39 -27.77 5.69 -8.45
C ALA A 39 -26.84 6.74 -9.06
N LEU A 40 -26.92 6.96 -10.38
CA LEU A 40 -26.16 8.00 -11.07
C LEU A 40 -26.61 9.41 -10.67
N ARG A 41 -27.91 9.65 -10.51
CA ARG A 41 -28.44 10.91 -9.99
C ARG A 41 -27.99 11.15 -8.55
N ALA A 42 -27.98 10.14 -7.70
CA ALA A 42 -27.46 10.23 -6.35
C ALA A 42 -25.95 10.56 -6.33
N PHE A 43 -25.17 10.00 -7.25
CA PHE A 43 -23.76 10.34 -7.43
C PHE A 43 -23.57 11.82 -7.81
N ASN A 44 -24.32 12.31 -8.80
CA ASN A 44 -24.19 13.68 -9.30
C ASN A 44 -24.72 14.74 -8.31
N SER A 45 -25.76 14.42 -7.54
CA SER A 45 -26.36 15.32 -6.55
C SER A 45 -25.64 15.32 -5.21
N LEU A 46 -24.71 14.39 -4.96
CA LEU A 46 -23.98 14.35 -3.71
C LEU A 46 -23.06 15.57 -3.59
N VAL A 47 -23.28 16.36 -2.54
CA VAL A 47 -22.48 17.54 -2.16
C VAL A 47 -21.74 17.24 -0.87
N TRP A 48 -20.51 17.75 -0.77
CA TRP A 48 -19.74 17.68 0.47
C TRP A 48 -20.07 18.90 1.33
N ASP A 49 -20.39 18.66 2.59
CA ASP A 49 -20.83 19.66 3.57
C ASP A 49 -19.69 20.26 4.39
N GLY A 50 -18.45 19.79 4.21
CA GLY A 50 -17.30 20.21 5.01
C GLY A 50 -17.24 19.65 6.44
N HIS A 51 -18.32 19.02 6.92
CA HIS A 51 -18.40 18.45 8.26
C HIS A 51 -17.89 17.01 8.31
N GLN A 52 -18.11 16.23 7.25
CA GLN A 52 -17.60 14.87 7.14
C GLN A 52 -16.17 14.85 6.59
N ARG A 53 -15.34 13.90 7.05
CA ARG A 53 -14.02 13.64 6.46
C ARG A 53 -14.15 13.37 4.97
N PHE A 54 -13.25 13.91 4.15
CA PHE A 54 -13.38 13.80 2.70
C PHE A 54 -13.33 12.35 2.20
N VAL A 55 -12.59 11.48 2.90
CA VAL A 55 -12.55 10.03 2.61
C VAL A 55 -13.91 9.34 2.70
N VAL A 56 -14.79 9.78 3.61
CA VAL A 56 -16.14 9.22 3.78
C VAL A 56 -17.01 9.62 2.59
N PHE A 57 -16.90 10.87 2.16
CA PHE A 57 -17.58 11.38 0.98
C PHE A 57 -17.13 10.64 -0.30
N ALA A 58 -15.82 10.49 -0.51
CA ALA A 58 -15.28 9.76 -1.67
C ALA A 58 -15.70 8.28 -1.69
N ALA A 59 -15.75 7.62 -0.54
CA ALA A 59 -16.25 6.25 -0.44
C ALA A 59 -17.73 6.14 -0.82
N ARG A 60 -18.54 7.15 -0.47
CA ARG A 60 -19.97 7.20 -0.81
C ARG A 60 -20.19 7.38 -2.32
N LEU A 61 -19.41 8.25 -2.97
CA LEU A 61 -19.36 8.37 -4.43
C LEU A 61 -19.04 7.01 -5.09
N GLY A 62 -17.99 6.33 -4.60
CA GLY A 62 -17.61 5.02 -5.12
C GLY A 62 -18.69 3.95 -4.95
N ARG A 63 -19.48 4.01 -3.88
CA ARG A 63 -20.62 3.10 -3.68
C ARG A 63 -21.72 3.34 -4.71
N TYR A 64 -22.13 4.59 -4.92
CA TYR A 64 -23.17 4.92 -5.91
C TYR A 64 -22.75 4.52 -7.32
N LEU A 65 -21.50 4.78 -7.69
CA LEU A 65 -21.01 4.45 -9.03
C LEU A 65 -20.87 2.93 -9.25
N LYS A 66 -20.47 2.17 -8.22
CA LYS A 66 -20.47 0.70 -8.26
C LYS A 66 -21.89 0.13 -8.37
N GLU A 67 -22.85 0.73 -7.68
CA GLU A 67 -24.26 0.31 -7.73
C GLU A 67 -24.86 0.57 -9.11
N TYR A 68 -24.56 1.74 -9.69
CA TYR A 68 -24.88 2.04 -11.09
C TYR A 68 -24.23 1.03 -12.05
N ASN A 69 -22.92 0.79 -11.92
CA ASN A 69 -22.22 -0.14 -12.80
C ASN A 69 -22.75 -1.58 -12.73
N ARG A 70 -23.20 -2.02 -11.54
CA ARG A 70 -23.83 -3.34 -11.36
C ARG A 70 -25.19 -3.44 -12.05
N SER A 71 -25.89 -2.32 -12.19
CA SER A 71 -27.19 -2.25 -12.85
C SER A 71 -27.11 -2.18 -14.38
N LEU A 72 -25.91 -1.91 -14.94
CA LEU A 72 -25.68 -1.92 -16.38
C LEU A 72 -25.55 -3.34 -16.95
N PRO A 73 -25.96 -3.57 -18.22
CA PRO A 73 -25.70 -4.82 -18.94
C PRO A 73 -24.20 -5.14 -18.98
N GLU A 74 -23.84 -6.43 -19.00
CA GLU A 74 -22.44 -6.87 -18.79
C GLU A 74 -21.44 -6.28 -19.80
N GLY A 75 -21.86 -6.06 -21.05
CA GLY A 75 -21.02 -5.45 -22.10
C GLY A 75 -20.87 -3.92 -22.00
N GLN A 76 -21.65 -3.26 -21.15
CA GLN A 76 -21.62 -1.80 -20.96
C GLN A 76 -21.05 -1.40 -19.59
N ARG A 77 -20.56 -2.37 -18.82
CA ARG A 77 -19.96 -2.10 -17.51
C ARG A 77 -18.69 -1.24 -17.67
N MET A 78 -18.59 -0.21 -16.86
CA MET A 78 -17.42 0.65 -16.76
C MET A 78 -16.25 -0.10 -16.10
N SER A 79 -15.03 0.15 -16.58
CA SER A 79 -13.82 -0.34 -15.95
C SER A 79 -13.58 0.35 -14.59
N ALA A 80 -12.78 -0.29 -13.73
CA ALA A 80 -12.40 0.29 -12.44
C ALA A 80 -11.68 1.63 -12.58
N GLU A 81 -10.89 1.78 -13.65
CA GLU A 81 -10.14 3.01 -13.96
C GLU A 81 -11.07 4.15 -14.36
N SER A 82 -12.04 3.90 -15.26
CA SER A 82 -13.03 4.91 -15.66
C SER A 82 -13.92 5.33 -14.49
N MET A 83 -14.27 4.39 -13.60
CA MET A 83 -14.98 4.72 -12.36
C MET A 83 -14.13 5.59 -11.43
N GLY A 84 -12.84 5.25 -11.27
CA GLY A 84 -11.90 6.05 -10.49
C GLY A 84 -11.78 7.48 -11.00
N ARG A 85 -11.71 7.66 -12.32
CA ARG A 85 -11.65 8.98 -12.96
C ARG A 85 -12.90 9.81 -12.74
N GLN A 86 -14.10 9.23 -12.86
CA GLN A 86 -15.33 9.96 -12.54
C GLN A 86 -15.42 10.38 -11.07
N ILE A 87 -14.99 9.50 -10.16
CA ILE A 87 -14.92 9.84 -8.73
C ILE A 87 -13.93 11.00 -8.52
N PHE A 88 -12.76 10.96 -9.17
CA PHE A 88 -11.78 12.04 -9.13
C PHE A 88 -12.36 13.36 -9.62
N ASP A 89 -12.96 13.38 -10.82
CA ASP A 89 -13.53 14.58 -11.42
C ASP A 89 -14.61 15.18 -10.50
N ARG A 90 -15.43 14.31 -9.89
CA ARG A 90 -16.44 14.74 -8.92
C ARG A 90 -15.84 15.29 -7.63
N CYS A 91 -14.79 14.65 -7.10
CA CYS A 91 -14.07 15.13 -5.94
C CYS A 91 -13.47 16.52 -6.19
N VAL A 92 -12.86 16.75 -7.36
CA VAL A 92 -12.32 18.06 -7.74
C VAL A 92 -13.43 19.10 -7.86
N ALA A 93 -14.57 18.76 -8.47
CA ALA A 93 -15.69 19.69 -8.65
C ALA A 93 -16.32 20.16 -7.32
N VAL A 94 -16.23 19.34 -6.28
CA VAL A 94 -16.85 19.61 -4.96
C VAL A 94 -15.82 20.15 -3.94
N ALA A 95 -14.52 20.06 -4.22
CA ALA A 95 -13.47 20.55 -3.34
C ALA A 95 -13.47 22.09 -3.24
N PRO A 96 -12.99 22.67 -2.11
CA PRO A 96 -12.81 24.11 -1.96
C PRO A 96 -11.85 24.69 -3.01
N GLU A 97 -12.04 25.94 -3.43
CA GLU A 97 -11.24 26.58 -4.49
C GLU A 97 -9.72 26.49 -4.26
N GLY A 98 -9.27 26.61 -3.00
CA GLY A 98 -7.86 26.45 -2.62
C GLY A 98 -7.33 25.03 -2.86
N ALA A 99 -8.13 24.00 -2.60
CA ALA A 99 -7.77 22.61 -2.84
C ALA A 99 -7.83 22.25 -4.34
N GLN A 100 -8.77 22.81 -5.10
CA GLN A 100 -8.92 22.53 -6.53
C GLN A 100 -7.67 22.87 -7.36
N GLN A 101 -6.96 23.93 -7.00
CA GLN A 101 -5.73 24.31 -7.71
C GLN A 101 -4.59 23.32 -7.45
N GLU A 102 -4.49 22.79 -6.24
CA GLU A 102 -3.50 21.78 -5.88
C GLU A 102 -3.81 20.44 -6.53
N LEU A 103 -5.08 20.01 -6.49
CA LEU A 103 -5.54 18.78 -7.13
C LEU A 103 -5.34 18.77 -8.65
N ARG A 104 -5.41 19.94 -9.32
CA ARG A 104 -5.14 20.07 -10.75
C ARG A 104 -3.66 20.00 -11.12
N LYS A 105 -2.77 20.32 -10.18
CA LYS A 105 -1.31 20.24 -10.38
C LYS A 105 -0.75 18.85 -10.10
N GLN A 106 -1.44 18.06 -9.29
CA GLN A 106 -1.01 16.71 -8.94
C GLN A 106 -1.26 15.74 -10.10
N GLN A 107 -0.24 14.92 -10.40
CA GLN A 107 -0.31 13.87 -11.40
C GLN A 107 -0.97 12.59 -10.85
N ASP A 108 -0.99 12.43 -9.53
CA ASP A 108 -1.57 11.29 -8.84
C ASP A 108 -3.07 11.48 -8.62
N HIS A 109 -3.87 10.68 -9.32
CA HIS A 109 -5.33 10.64 -9.24
C HIS A 109 -5.84 9.60 -8.21
N SER A 110 -4.95 9.10 -7.34
CA SER A 110 -5.31 8.23 -6.24
C SER A 110 -6.19 8.94 -5.22
N ILE A 111 -7.29 8.30 -4.83
CA ILE A 111 -8.24 8.79 -3.81
C ILE A 111 -7.51 9.18 -2.50
N ARG A 112 -6.44 8.47 -2.14
CA ARG A 112 -5.67 8.73 -0.92
C ARG A 112 -4.94 10.08 -0.97
N ALA A 113 -4.34 10.42 -2.10
CA ALA A 113 -3.64 11.69 -2.29
C ALA A 113 -4.63 12.86 -2.23
N ILE A 114 -5.80 12.72 -2.87
CA ILE A 114 -6.88 13.71 -2.85
C ILE A 114 -7.37 13.97 -1.42
N CYS A 115 -7.64 12.91 -0.66
CA CYS A 115 -8.16 13.05 0.70
C CYS A 115 -7.18 13.81 1.61
N SER A 116 -5.87 13.52 1.49
CA SER A 116 -4.85 14.23 2.27
C SER A 116 -4.87 15.73 1.98
N ILE A 117 -4.99 16.11 0.71
CA ILE A 117 -5.00 17.52 0.31
C ILE A 117 -6.30 18.18 0.77
N VAL A 118 -7.46 17.60 0.50
CA VAL A 118 -8.75 18.25 0.81
C VAL A 118 -8.99 18.34 2.32
N ASP A 119 -8.55 17.36 3.11
CA ASP A 119 -8.67 17.43 4.57
C ASP A 119 -7.83 18.61 5.15
N ASP A 120 -6.69 18.98 4.54
CA ASP A 120 -5.90 20.16 4.94
C ASP A 120 -6.64 21.50 4.70
N TYR A 121 -7.57 21.52 3.74
CA TYR A 121 -8.42 22.68 3.43
C TYR A 121 -9.83 22.56 4.01
N SER A 122 -10.08 21.56 4.86
CA SER A 122 -11.38 21.35 5.48
C SER A 122 -11.66 22.40 6.56
N PRO A 123 -12.83 23.05 6.56
CA PRO A 123 -13.16 24.14 7.49
C PRO A 123 -13.24 23.71 8.98
N GLY A 124 -13.11 22.41 9.28
CA GLY A 124 -13.20 21.85 10.63
C GLY A 124 -12.08 22.23 11.62
N THR A 125 -11.06 22.98 11.20
CA THR A 125 -10.03 23.52 12.12
C THR A 125 -10.14 25.04 12.34
N ALA A 126 -11.24 25.66 11.89
CA ALA A 126 -11.51 27.07 12.14
C ALA A 126 -11.70 27.34 13.64
N THR A 127 -10.66 27.92 14.26
CA THR A 127 -10.80 28.65 15.52
C THR A 127 -11.77 29.82 15.31
N LYS A 128 -12.46 30.22 16.38
CA LYS A 128 -13.70 31.02 16.41
C LYS A 128 -13.65 32.43 15.80
N ASP A 129 -12.58 32.81 15.10
CA ASP A 129 -12.36 34.18 14.61
C ASP A 129 -12.52 34.36 13.09
N GLY A 130 -13.07 33.37 12.38
CA GLY A 130 -13.47 33.56 10.97
C GLY A 130 -12.34 33.95 10.01
N ARG A 131 -11.08 33.86 10.43
CA ARG A 131 -9.92 34.15 9.60
C ARG A 131 -9.44 32.85 8.97
N MET A 132 -9.72 32.72 7.67
CA MET A 132 -9.13 31.68 6.83
C MET A 132 -7.60 31.77 6.94
N ILE A 133 -6.96 30.72 7.45
CA ILE A 133 -5.51 30.55 7.25
C ILE A 133 -5.36 30.03 5.83
N SER A 134 -5.51 30.93 4.85
CA SER A 134 -4.86 30.73 3.57
C SER A 134 -3.36 30.68 3.88
N ARG A 135 -2.67 29.58 3.53
CA ARG A 135 -1.22 29.59 3.47
C ARG A 135 -0.84 30.82 2.62
N PRO A 136 -0.08 31.80 3.14
CA PRO A 136 0.19 33.01 2.37
C PRO A 136 0.84 32.60 1.05
N PRO A 137 0.49 33.26 -0.08
CA PRO A 137 1.25 33.07 -1.30
C PRO A 137 2.70 33.40 -0.96
N VAL A 138 3.62 32.50 -1.31
CA VAL A 138 5.06 32.74 -1.16
C VAL A 138 5.40 33.95 -2.01
N THR A 139 5.39 35.14 -1.41
CA THR A 139 5.81 36.37 -2.07
C THR A 139 7.32 36.29 -2.27
N ALA A 140 7.79 36.80 -3.41
CA ALA A 140 9.19 36.75 -3.86
C ALA A 140 10.20 37.34 -2.85
N GLU A 141 9.73 38.01 -1.79
CA GLU A 141 10.54 38.56 -0.70
C GLU A 141 10.91 37.54 0.39
N SER A 142 10.36 36.31 0.34
CA SER A 142 10.68 35.23 1.30
C SER A 142 11.72 34.21 0.79
N GLN A 143 12.15 34.34 -0.47
CA GLN A 143 13.29 33.58 -1.02
C GLN A 143 14.62 33.82 -0.29
N PRO A 144 15.01 35.03 0.15
CA PRO A 144 16.29 35.22 0.83
C PRO A 144 16.30 34.56 2.21
N LEU A 145 15.17 34.55 2.93
CA LEU A 145 15.09 33.95 4.27
C LEU A 145 15.14 32.43 4.21
N ALA A 146 14.46 31.80 3.24
CA ALA A 146 14.54 30.36 3.04
C ALA A 146 15.96 29.92 2.62
N ALA A 147 16.64 30.72 1.78
CA ALA A 147 18.02 30.48 1.39
C ALA A 147 19.00 30.70 2.56
N GLU A 148 18.79 31.72 3.39
CA GLU A 148 19.59 31.97 4.59
C GLU A 148 19.40 30.90 5.66
N ILE A 149 18.15 30.47 5.91
CA ILE A 149 17.86 29.37 6.83
C ILE A 149 18.47 28.07 6.30
N SER A 150 18.36 27.80 5.00
CA SER A 150 18.97 26.60 4.40
C SER A 150 20.50 26.65 4.47
N LYS A 151 21.11 27.83 4.27
CA LYS A 151 22.56 28.04 4.40
C LYS A 151 23.03 27.93 5.85
N ALA A 152 22.26 28.44 6.81
CA ALA A 152 22.54 28.30 8.24
C ALA A 152 22.42 26.84 8.68
N LEU A 153 21.39 26.12 8.23
CA LEU A 153 21.24 24.68 8.47
C LEU A 153 22.37 23.89 7.81
N GLN A 154 22.77 24.21 6.58
CA GLN A 154 23.93 23.56 5.95
C GLN A 154 25.23 23.85 6.69
N SER A 155 25.43 25.07 7.20
CA SER A 155 26.59 25.42 8.03
C SER A 155 26.67 24.60 9.32
N VAL A 156 25.54 24.20 9.89
CA VAL A 156 25.50 23.39 11.13
C VAL A 156 25.57 21.89 10.81
N LEU A 157 24.90 21.46 9.74
CA LEU A 157 24.80 20.05 9.37
C LEU A 157 26.03 19.54 8.62
N ALA A 158 26.72 20.38 7.83
CA ALA A 158 27.94 20.00 7.11
C ALA A 158 29.06 19.48 8.03
N PRO A 159 29.47 20.17 9.11
CA PRO A 159 30.50 19.64 10.01
C PRO A 159 30.02 18.40 10.76
N MET A 160 28.70 18.26 11.00
CA MET A 160 28.14 17.05 11.61
C MET A 160 28.22 15.85 10.67
N MET A 161 27.95 16.04 9.37
CA MET A 161 28.11 15.00 8.35
C MET A 161 29.58 14.65 8.09
N GLU A 162 30.49 15.62 8.17
CA GLU A 162 31.94 15.40 8.07
C GLU A 162 32.46 14.58 9.26
N ASN A 163 31.97 14.86 10.47
CA ASN A 163 32.27 14.07 11.66
C ASN A 163 31.69 12.65 11.55
N LEU A 164 30.47 12.49 11.03
CA LEU A 164 29.88 11.17 10.75
C LEU A 164 30.65 10.42 9.66
N ALA A 165 31.14 11.11 8.63
CA ALA A 165 32.00 10.54 7.59
C ALA A 165 33.37 10.12 8.16
N GLY A 166 33.93 10.88 9.10
CA GLY A 166 35.14 10.51 9.84
C GLY A 166 34.91 9.31 10.78
N ILE A 167 33.72 9.22 11.38
CA ILE A 167 33.32 8.05 12.19
C ILE A 167 33.14 6.83 11.30
N THR A 168 32.49 6.93 10.13
CA THR A 168 32.38 5.82 9.19
C THR A 168 33.74 5.42 8.61
N GLN A 169 34.65 6.36 8.35
CA GLN A 169 36.02 6.05 7.91
C GLN A 169 36.83 5.37 9.01
N ARG A 170 36.65 5.74 10.28
CA ARG A 170 37.26 5.06 11.45
C ARG A 170 36.65 3.67 11.68
N LEU A 171 35.35 3.50 11.45
CA LEU A 171 34.67 2.20 11.50
C LEU A 171 35.10 1.30 10.34
N ASP A 172 35.28 1.83 9.13
CA ASP A 172 35.86 1.12 7.97
C ASP A 172 37.33 0.76 8.20
N SER A 173 38.08 1.62 8.89
CA SER A 173 39.46 1.34 9.30
C SER A 173 39.51 0.26 10.37
N GLN A 174 38.58 0.26 11.33
CA GLN A 174 38.40 -0.84 12.29
C GLN A 174 37.94 -2.14 11.60
N GLN A 175 37.16 -2.06 10.52
CA GLN A 175 36.84 -3.22 9.67
C GLN A 175 38.04 -3.71 8.86
N ARG A 176 38.98 -2.83 8.48
CA ARG A 176 40.23 -3.23 7.79
C ARG A 176 41.33 -3.78 8.70
N PHE A 177 41.23 -3.59 10.02
CA PHE A 177 42.07 -4.31 10.99
C PHE A 177 41.46 -5.66 11.46
N GLY A 178 40.34 -6.08 10.87
CA GLY A 178 39.76 -7.42 11.01
C GLY A 178 40.16 -8.39 9.91
N LYS A 179 41.41 -8.41 9.43
CA LYS A 179 41.92 -9.50 8.59
C LYS A 179 42.23 -10.70 9.49
N GLY A 180 41.17 -11.42 9.87
CA GLY A 180 41.26 -12.60 10.73
C GLY A 180 39.94 -13.33 10.88
N ASN A 181 39.60 -14.14 9.88
CA ASN A 181 38.94 -15.44 10.03
C ASN A 181 37.44 -15.51 10.47
N GLY A 182 36.57 -15.92 9.52
CA GLY A 182 35.28 -16.60 9.74
C GLY A 182 34.05 -15.69 9.97
N GLY A 183 32.90 -15.85 9.31
CA GLY A 183 32.39 -16.81 8.34
C GLY A 183 30.86 -16.67 8.19
N LYS A 184 30.30 -17.48 7.27
CA LYS A 184 28.87 -17.85 7.01
C LYS A 184 28.09 -16.92 6.06
N GLY A 185 27.51 -17.38 4.95
CA GLY A 185 27.32 -18.73 4.39
C GLY A 185 26.30 -18.72 3.22
N ARG A 186 26.12 -19.90 2.60
CA ARG A 186 25.25 -20.28 1.44
C ARG A 186 25.92 -20.05 0.07
N GLY A 187 26.12 -21.01 -0.83
CA GLY A 187 25.74 -22.41 -0.91
C GLY A 187 25.81 -22.86 -2.39
N ARG A 188 26.92 -23.48 -2.78
CA ARG A 188 27.06 -24.39 -3.94
C ARG A 188 28.14 -25.40 -3.51
N GLY A 189 27.82 -26.48 -2.81
CA GLY A 189 27.17 -27.67 -3.38
C GLY A 189 28.23 -28.78 -3.49
N GLY A 190 28.82 -29.21 -2.37
CA GLY A 190 29.85 -30.25 -2.36
C GLY A 190 30.06 -30.91 -0.98
N CYS A 191 30.39 -32.19 -1.01
CA CYS A 191 30.46 -33.11 0.12
C CYS A 191 31.59 -32.72 1.07
N GLY A 192 31.27 -32.54 2.35
CA GLY A 192 32.27 -32.17 3.36
C GLY A 192 33.27 -33.28 3.73
N ASN A 193 33.05 -34.51 3.23
CA ASN A 193 33.92 -35.65 3.51
C ASN A 193 34.91 -35.93 2.35
N CYS A 194 34.45 -35.93 1.10
CA CYS A 194 35.28 -36.23 -0.07
C CYS A 194 35.31 -35.12 -1.15
N GLY A 195 34.60 -34.00 -0.96
CA GLY A 195 34.63 -32.84 -1.87
C GLY A 195 33.76 -32.96 -3.14
N GLY A 196 33.16 -34.12 -3.43
CA GLY A 196 32.33 -34.32 -4.62
C GLY A 196 30.95 -33.63 -4.58
N ALA A 197 30.25 -33.53 -5.71
CA ALA A 197 28.96 -32.84 -5.84
C ALA A 197 27.76 -33.61 -5.25
N HIS A 198 27.83 -33.99 -3.97
CA HIS A 198 26.76 -34.63 -3.21
C HIS A 198 26.74 -34.12 -1.75
N SER A 199 25.66 -34.37 -1.01
CA SER A 199 25.58 -34.00 0.40
C SER A 199 26.44 -34.93 1.27
N ALA A 200 26.94 -34.44 2.41
CA ALA A 200 27.81 -35.25 3.28
C ALA A 200 27.13 -36.54 3.80
N LEU A 201 25.80 -36.56 3.88
CA LEU A 201 25.01 -37.73 4.27
C LEU A 201 24.90 -38.78 3.16
N ALA A 202 24.88 -38.36 1.90
CA ALA A 202 24.80 -39.24 0.73
C ALA A 202 26.19 -39.57 0.14
N CYS A 203 27.24 -39.49 0.95
CA CYS A 203 28.61 -39.72 0.49
C CYS A 203 28.92 -41.23 0.36
N PRO A 204 29.33 -41.72 -0.82
CA PRO A 204 29.71 -43.12 -1.00
C PRO A 204 31.00 -43.48 -0.24
N ASN A 205 31.82 -42.48 0.10
CA ASN A 205 33.06 -42.64 0.86
C ASN A 205 32.89 -42.36 2.37
N LYS A 206 31.66 -42.40 2.91
CA LYS A 206 31.44 -42.24 4.35
C LYS A 206 31.80 -43.54 5.06
N ALA A 207 32.62 -43.45 6.10
CA ALA A 207 33.08 -44.64 6.85
C ALA A 207 32.02 -45.17 7.82
N PHE A 208 31.09 -44.31 8.26
CA PHE A 208 30.06 -44.63 9.25
C PHE A 208 28.74 -43.95 8.90
N ASP A 209 27.60 -44.61 9.20
CA ASP A 209 26.25 -44.12 8.86
C ASP A 209 25.66 -43.14 9.89
N SER A 210 26.16 -43.12 11.12
CA SER A 210 25.69 -42.20 12.18
C SER A 210 26.85 -41.63 13.00
N GLY A 211 26.63 -40.45 13.59
CA GLY A 211 27.68 -39.70 14.29
C GLY A 211 28.68 -39.00 13.37
N CYS A 212 29.90 -38.80 13.85
CA CYS A 212 30.99 -38.23 13.05
C CYS A 212 31.34 -39.18 11.90
N PHE A 213 31.12 -38.75 10.66
CA PHE A 213 31.35 -39.57 9.45
C PHE A 213 32.81 -40.04 9.22
N LYS A 214 33.76 -39.65 10.09
CA LYS A 214 35.17 -40.08 10.08
C LYS A 214 35.55 -41.06 11.20
N CYS A 215 34.98 -40.93 12.40
CA CYS A 215 35.37 -41.76 13.55
C CYS A 215 34.19 -42.46 14.25
N GLY A 216 32.96 -42.26 13.76
CA GLY A 216 31.75 -42.90 14.28
C GLY A 216 31.24 -42.36 15.63
N GLN A 217 32.00 -41.51 16.32
CA GLN A 217 31.57 -40.96 17.62
C GLN A 217 30.50 -39.87 17.46
N THR A 218 29.53 -39.87 18.36
CA THR A 218 28.45 -38.88 18.42
C THR A 218 28.92 -37.63 19.19
N GLY A 219 28.35 -36.46 18.87
CA GLY A 219 28.67 -35.18 19.52
C GLY A 219 29.50 -34.21 18.68
N HIS A 220 30.11 -34.65 17.59
CA HIS A 220 30.76 -33.75 16.62
C HIS A 220 30.60 -34.25 15.17
N LEU A 221 30.72 -33.33 14.20
CA LEU A 221 30.71 -33.66 12.77
C LEU A 221 32.14 -33.85 12.25
N ALA A 222 32.31 -34.54 11.12
CA ALA A 222 33.62 -34.87 10.53
C ALA A 222 34.58 -33.67 10.34
N ARG A 223 34.04 -32.45 10.17
CA ARG A 223 34.84 -31.22 10.07
C ARG A 223 35.47 -30.78 11.40
N ASN A 224 34.86 -31.17 12.51
CA ASN A 224 35.27 -30.84 13.88
C ASN A 224 35.76 -32.09 14.63
N CYS A 225 36.25 -33.10 13.91
CA CYS A 225 36.76 -34.32 14.52
C CYS A 225 38.07 -34.02 15.28
N PRO A 226 38.14 -34.27 16.60
CA PRO A 226 39.30 -33.93 17.42
C PRO A 226 40.55 -34.73 17.04
N SER A 227 40.39 -35.89 16.40
CA SER A 227 41.50 -36.65 15.79
C SER A 227 42.22 -35.89 14.67
N ARG A 228 41.74 -34.70 14.28
CA ARG A 228 42.31 -33.86 13.23
C ARG A 228 43.24 -32.75 13.75
N SER A 229 43.34 -32.54 15.06
CA SER A 229 44.17 -31.48 15.68
C SER A 229 45.03 -32.02 16.83
N LYS A 230 46.36 -32.06 16.60
CA LYS A 230 47.45 -32.58 17.47
C LYS A 230 47.53 -31.90 18.86
N PRO A 231 48.17 -32.50 19.89
CA PRO A 231 48.36 -31.84 21.19
C PRO A 231 49.53 -30.83 21.19
N PRO A 232 49.62 -29.97 22.23
CA PRO A 232 50.33 -28.68 22.20
C PRO A 232 51.78 -28.75 22.72
N SER A 233 52.65 -27.84 22.26
CA SER A 233 53.96 -27.56 22.89
C SER A 233 53.87 -26.33 23.79
N PRO A 234 54.42 -26.35 25.02
CA PRO A 234 54.38 -25.23 25.95
C PRO A 234 55.52 -24.25 25.67
N GLY A 235 55.27 -22.97 25.90
CA GLY A 235 56.24 -21.90 25.71
C GLY A 235 57.02 -21.54 26.98
N ASN A 236 58.27 -21.12 26.78
CA ASN A 236 58.89 -19.99 27.47
C ASN A 236 59.82 -19.29 26.45
#